data_AF-A0A2S9FNE0-F1
#
_entry.id   AF-A0A2S9FNE0-F1
#
_cell.length_a   1.000
_cell.length_b   1.000
_cell.length_c   1.000
_cell.angle_alpha   90.00
_cell.angle_beta   90.00
_cell.angle_gamma   90.00
#
_symmetry.space_group_name_H-M   'P 1'
#
loop_
_entity.id
_entity.type
_entity.pdbx_description
1 polymer ?
#
loop_
_entity_poly.entity_id
_entity_poly.type
_entity_poly.pdbx_seq_one_letter_code
_entity_poly.pdbx_strand_id
1 'polypeptide(L)'
;FDDLVEHTRARWQRSGQIAHRAEPDLKCGRGGLRDVQLLNALAIAQLADVYPSRSLASPTETLGEAHLSLLNVRTELHRVAGRGRELLLAQHADEIGASLRIGDRFDLARMLSDAARTVSYYVDAG
;
A
#
# COMPACT_ATOMS: atom_id res chain seq x y z
N PHE A 1 4.15 -20.53 11.12
CA PHE A 1 3.72 -19.28 10.45
C PHE A 1 2.22 -19.26 10.14
N ASP A 2 1.52 -20.39 10.28
CA ASP A 2 0.11 -20.53 9.90
C ASP A 2 -0.81 -19.48 10.53
N ASP A 3 -0.69 -19.22 11.83
CA ASP A 3 -1.47 -18.17 12.50
C ASP A 3 -1.26 -16.78 11.90
N LEU A 4 -0.01 -16.45 11.51
CA LEU A 4 0.33 -15.17 10.88
C LEU A 4 -0.29 -15.06 9.48
N VAL A 5 -0.25 -16.15 8.70
CA VAL A 5 -0.87 -16.23 7.38
C VAL A 5 -2.38 -16.08 7.50
N GLU A 6 -3.02 -16.78 8.43
CA GLU A 6 -4.46 -16.69 8.66
C GLU A 6 -4.90 -15.31 9.13
N HIS A 7 -4.17 -14.68 10.06
CA HIS A 7 -4.43 -13.30 10.45
C HIS A 7 -4.29 -12.30 9.29
N THR A 8 -3.30 -12.52 8.42
CA THR A 8 -3.07 -11.68 7.24
C THR A 8 -4.21 -11.84 6.23
N ARG A 9 -4.61 -13.08 5.92
CA ARG A 9 -5.76 -13.37 5.05
C ARG A 9 -7.05 -12.81 5.60
N ALA A 10 -7.34 -13.02 6.89
CA ALA A 10 -8.54 -12.51 7.55
C ALA A 10 -8.59 -10.97 7.49
N ARG A 11 -7.45 -10.29 7.63
CA ARG A 11 -7.35 -8.83 7.42
C ARG A 11 -7.71 -8.45 5.99
N TRP A 12 -7.11 -9.11 4.99
CA TRP A 12 -7.42 -8.81 3.58
C TRP A 12 -8.89 -9.05 3.23
N GLN A 13 -9.53 -10.07 3.79
CA GLN A 13 -10.96 -10.32 3.57
C GLN A 13 -11.84 -9.16 4.06
N ARG A 14 -11.48 -8.51 5.17
CA ARG A 14 -12.21 -7.36 5.69
C ARG A 14 -11.93 -6.07 4.92
N SER A 15 -10.66 -5.81 4.60
CA SER A 15 -10.22 -4.53 4.01
C SER A 15 -10.17 -4.51 2.49
N GLY A 16 -10.18 -5.67 1.83
CA GLY A 16 -10.04 -5.82 0.39
C GLY A 16 -8.60 -5.63 -0.11
N GLN A 17 -8.45 -5.46 -1.42
CA GLN A 17 -7.17 -5.23 -2.10
C GLN A 17 -7.15 -3.79 -2.61
N ILE A 18 -6.07 -3.04 -2.30
CA ILE A 18 -5.98 -1.62 -2.66
C ILE A 18 -6.08 -1.43 -4.17
N ALA A 19 -5.36 -2.24 -4.94
CA ALA A 19 -5.33 -2.15 -6.41
C ALA A 19 -6.68 -2.44 -7.11
N HIS A 20 -7.68 -2.92 -6.38
CA HIS A 20 -9.00 -3.29 -6.91
C HIS A 20 -10.15 -2.56 -6.22
N ARG A 21 -9.90 -1.48 -5.50
CA ARG A 21 -10.94 -0.68 -4.81
C ARG A 21 -10.85 0.80 -5.16
N ALA A 22 -11.99 1.40 -5.46
CA ALA A 22 -12.13 2.85 -5.65
C ALA A 22 -11.92 3.63 -4.34
N GLU A 23 -12.32 3.04 -3.21
CA GLU A 23 -12.09 3.58 -1.88
C GLU A 23 -11.25 2.61 -1.04
N PRO A 24 -9.93 2.61 -1.21
CA PRO A 24 -9.05 1.65 -0.56
C PRO A 24 -8.76 1.98 0.91
N ASP A 25 -8.59 0.95 1.74
CA ASP A 25 -7.98 1.03 3.06
C ASP A 25 -6.44 0.95 2.91
N LEU A 26 -5.75 2.08 3.05
CA LEU A 26 -4.32 2.22 2.78
C LEU A 26 -3.43 1.42 3.74
N LYS A 27 -3.96 1.07 4.91
CA LYS A 27 -3.21 0.38 5.96
C LYS A 27 -3.47 -1.11 5.93
N CYS A 28 -4.73 -1.50 5.99
CA CYS A 28 -5.11 -2.89 6.18
C CYS A 28 -5.41 -3.61 4.87
N GLY A 29 -5.67 -2.91 3.76
CA GLY A 29 -5.84 -3.53 2.46
C GLY A 29 -4.61 -4.34 2.02
N ARG A 30 -4.82 -5.34 1.17
CA ARG A 30 -3.71 -6.06 0.51
C ARG A 30 -2.95 -5.11 -0.41
N GLY A 31 -1.64 -5.17 -0.33
CA GLY A 31 -0.71 -4.21 -0.92
C GLY A 31 -0.53 -2.94 -0.08
N GLY A 32 -1.01 -2.93 1.16
CA GLY A 32 -1.04 -1.76 2.03
C GLY A 32 0.13 -1.66 3.00
N LEU A 33 0.12 -0.60 3.83
CA LEU A 33 1.22 -0.31 4.75
C LEU A 33 1.48 -1.44 5.76
N ARG A 34 0.46 -2.21 6.14
CA ARG A 34 0.64 -3.35 7.05
C ARG A 34 1.33 -4.53 6.39
N ASP A 35 1.23 -4.68 5.06
CA ASP A 35 2.01 -5.68 4.33
C ASP A 35 3.49 -5.30 4.30
N VAL A 36 3.80 -4.03 4.05
CA VAL A 36 5.19 -3.52 4.11
C VAL A 36 5.79 -3.69 5.51
N GLN A 37 5.02 -3.41 6.56
CA GLN A 37 5.45 -3.64 7.95
C GLN A 37 5.76 -5.11 8.23
N LEU A 38 4.93 -6.03 7.72
CA LEU A 38 5.13 -7.45 7.86
C LEU A 38 6.41 -7.91 7.15
N LEU A 39 6.60 -7.50 5.89
CA LEU A 39 7.82 -7.80 5.12
C LEU A 39 9.08 -7.30 5.84
N ASN A 40 9.06 -6.07 6.35
CA ASN A 40 10.18 -5.52 7.11
C ASN A 40 10.46 -6.32 8.40
N ALA A 41 9.42 -6.75 9.12
CA ALA A 41 9.58 -7.55 10.33
C ALA A 41 10.19 -8.93 10.03
N LEU A 42 9.75 -9.58 8.93
CA LEU A 42 10.32 -10.84 8.47
C LEU A 42 11.79 -10.68 8.06
N ALA A 43 12.13 -9.61 7.35
CA ALA A 43 13.51 -9.31 6.98
C ALA A 43 14.41 -9.06 8.20
N ILE A 44 13.94 -8.30 9.19
CA ILE A 44 14.66 -8.08 10.47
C ILE A 44 14.88 -9.41 11.21
N ALA A 45 13.88 -10.29 11.19
CA ALA A 45 13.96 -11.62 11.77
C ALA A 45 14.78 -12.62 10.93
N GLN A 46 15.35 -12.19 9.80
CA GLN A 46 16.10 -13.02 8.84
C GLN A 46 15.28 -14.18 8.27
N LEU A 47 13.97 -13.98 8.12
CA LEU A 47 13.01 -14.94 7.59
C LEU A 47 12.60 -14.66 6.14
N ALA A 48 12.93 -13.48 5.63
CA ALA A 48 12.75 -13.09 4.24
C ALA A 48 13.95 -12.25 3.80
N ASP A 49 14.16 -12.15 2.49
CA ASP A 49 15.21 -11.29 1.94
C ASP A 49 14.95 -9.83 2.30
N VAL A 50 16.02 -9.09 2.60
CA VAL A 50 15.97 -7.64 2.54
C VAL A 50 15.80 -7.28 1.07
N TYR A 51 14.80 -6.45 0.72
CA TYR A 51 14.48 -6.11 -0.68
C TYR A 51 14.99 -4.71 -1.06
N PRO A 52 16.31 -4.48 -1.31
CA PRO A 52 16.87 -3.15 -1.39
C PRO A 52 17.02 -2.66 -2.84
N SER A 53 16.48 -3.37 -3.84
CA SER A 53 16.72 -3.04 -5.24
C SER A 53 15.57 -3.47 -6.16
N ARG A 54 15.50 -2.81 -7.31
CA ARG A 54 14.54 -3.04 -8.40
C ARG A 54 14.62 -4.49 -8.85
N SER A 55 13.71 -5.33 -8.35
CA SER A 55 13.58 -6.71 -8.84
C SER A 55 13.22 -6.69 -10.34
N LEU A 56 13.90 -7.52 -11.15
CA LEU A 56 13.59 -7.67 -12.58
C LEU A 56 12.14 -8.09 -12.84
N ALA A 57 11.46 -8.64 -11.83
CA ALA A 57 10.08 -9.08 -11.91
C ALA A 57 9.04 -8.03 -11.45
N SER A 58 9.47 -6.93 -10.81
CA SER A 58 8.61 -5.76 -10.58
C SER A 58 8.98 -4.68 -11.59
N PRO A 59 8.29 -4.61 -12.75
CA PRO A 59 8.61 -3.63 -13.78
C PRO A 59 8.32 -2.18 -13.36
N THR A 60 7.53 -1.97 -12.30
CA THR A 60 6.86 -0.70 -12.04
C THR A 60 7.49 0.15 -10.93
N GLU A 61 8.01 -0.41 -9.84
CA GLU A 61 8.62 0.34 -8.71
C GLU A 61 9.37 -0.59 -7.73
N THR A 62 10.28 -0.04 -6.93
CA THR A 62 10.87 -0.74 -5.77
C THR A 62 9.89 -0.80 -4.59
N LEU A 63 10.08 -1.75 -3.64
CA LEU A 63 9.26 -1.81 -2.43
C LEU A 63 9.33 -0.52 -1.60
N GLY A 64 10.50 0.12 -1.55
CA GLY A 64 10.71 1.38 -0.85
C GLY A 64 9.95 2.56 -1.47
N GLU A 65 9.96 2.66 -2.80
CA GLU A 65 9.19 3.69 -3.53
C GLU A 65 7.69 3.50 -3.34
N ALA A 66 7.20 2.27 -3.50
CA ALA A 66 5.79 1.95 -3.27
C ALA A 66 5.35 2.28 -1.82
N HIS A 67 6.19 1.97 -0.84
CA HIS A 67 5.95 2.33 0.56
C HIS A 67 5.87 3.84 0.76
N LEU A 68 6.82 4.60 0.19
CA LEU A 68 6.83 6.06 0.26
C LEU A 68 5.58 6.67 -0.39
N SER A 69 5.17 6.17 -1.55
CA SER A 69 3.94 6.56 -2.24
C SER A 69 2.71 6.38 -1.35
N LEU A 70 2.56 5.22 -0.71
CA LEU A 70 1.46 4.96 0.24
C LEU A 70 1.50 5.89 1.47
N LEU A 71 2.70 6.19 1.99
CA LEU A 71 2.87 7.11 3.13
C LEU A 71 2.51 8.55 2.77
N ASN A 72 2.88 9.02 1.59
CA ASN A 72 2.55 10.35 1.09
C ASN A 72 1.03 10.51 0.97
N VAL A 73 0.34 9.52 0.37
CA VAL A 73 -1.12 9.52 0.29
C VAL A 73 -1.77 9.48 1.67
N ARG A 74 -1.30 8.64 2.59
CA ARG A 74 -1.85 8.59 3.95
C ARG A 74 -1.68 9.92 4.69
N THR A 75 -0.53 10.57 4.51
CA THR A 75 -0.26 11.89 5.11
C THR A 75 -1.27 12.92 4.63
N GLU A 76 -1.49 13.00 3.32
CA GLU A 76 -2.50 13.90 2.75
C GLU A 76 -3.92 13.51 3.14
N LEU A 77 -4.25 12.21 3.20
CA LEU A 77 -5.54 11.73 3.67
C LEU A 77 -5.83 12.20 5.11
N HIS A 78 -4.85 12.11 5.99
CA HIS A 78 -4.98 12.61 7.36
C HIS A 78 -5.16 14.13 7.40
N ARG A 79 -4.44 14.86 6.52
CA ARG A 79 -4.54 16.32 6.40
C ARG A 79 -5.95 16.73 5.97
N VAL A 80 -6.47 16.16 4.89
CA VAL A 80 -7.78 16.54 4.32
C VAL A 80 -8.96 16.04 5.16
N ALA A 81 -8.86 14.85 5.76
CA ALA A 81 -9.91 14.29 6.61
C ALA A 81 -9.92 14.88 8.03
N GLY A 82 -8.86 15.61 8.42
CA GLY A 82 -8.69 16.20 9.75
C GLY A 82 -8.62 15.17 10.90
N ARG A 83 -8.48 13.88 10.59
CA ARG A 83 -8.42 12.74 11.53
C ARG A 83 -7.56 11.63 10.92
N GLY A 84 -7.05 10.73 11.77
CA GLY A 84 -6.28 9.55 11.36
C GLY A 84 -7.13 8.47 10.65
N ARG A 85 -7.74 8.80 9.51
CA ARG A 85 -8.49 7.86 8.68
C ARG A 85 -7.54 7.10 7.75
N GLU A 86 -7.79 5.80 7.61
CA GLU A 86 -7.02 4.93 6.71
C GLU A 86 -7.80 4.60 5.43
N LEU A 87 -9.10 4.89 5.39
CA LEU A 87 -9.97 4.70 4.23
C LEU A 87 -9.97 5.96 3.35
N LEU A 88 -9.45 5.84 2.13
CA LEU A 88 -9.45 6.91 1.14
C LEU A 88 -10.83 6.96 0.47
N LEU A 89 -11.70 7.85 0.93
CA LEU A 89 -13.00 8.08 0.30
C LEU A 89 -12.84 8.86 -1.01
N ALA A 90 -13.68 8.58 -2.01
CA ALA A 90 -13.60 9.17 -3.34
C ALA A 90 -13.67 10.70 -3.32
N GLN A 91 -14.43 11.27 -2.38
CA GLN A 91 -14.54 12.72 -2.18
C GLN A 91 -13.21 13.42 -1.86
N HIS A 92 -12.23 12.71 -1.32
CA HIS A 92 -10.92 13.27 -0.96
C HIS A 92 -9.88 13.10 -2.09
N ALA A 93 -10.17 12.25 -3.08
CA ALA A 93 -9.17 11.80 -4.05
C ALA A 93 -8.64 12.95 -4.92
N ASP A 94 -9.51 13.84 -5.41
CA ASP A 94 -9.10 14.98 -6.23
C ASP A 94 -8.23 15.97 -5.43
N GLU A 95 -8.56 16.25 -4.17
CA GLU A 95 -7.74 17.15 -3.32
C GLU A 95 -6.37 16.54 -2.96
N ILE A 96 -6.33 15.24 -2.64
CA ILE A 96 -5.08 14.52 -2.37
C ILE A 96 -4.20 14.48 -3.63
N GLY A 97 -4.78 14.14 -4.78
CA GLY A 97 -4.07 14.09 -6.07
C GLY A 97 -3.45 15.44 -6.43
N ALA A 98 -4.19 16.53 -6.22
CA ALA A 98 -3.69 17.88 -6.42
C ALA A 98 -2.57 18.25 -5.42
N SER A 99 -2.72 17.90 -4.14
CA SER A 99 -1.74 18.19 -3.09
C SER A 99 -0.40 17.50 -3.35
N LEU A 100 -0.44 16.27 -3.86
CA LEU A 100 0.75 15.49 -4.23
C LEU A 100 1.28 15.79 -5.64
N ARG A 101 0.62 16.69 -6.40
CA ARG A 101 0.96 17.00 -7.80
C ARG A 101 0.94 15.77 -8.72
N ILE A 102 0.06 14.81 -8.44
CA ILE A 102 -0.09 13.57 -9.22
C ILE A 102 -1.07 13.78 -10.37
N GLY A 103 -2.08 14.62 -10.19
CA GLY A 103 -3.14 14.85 -11.16
C GLY A 103 -4.51 14.72 -10.52
N ASP A 104 -5.46 14.16 -11.25
CA ASP A 104 -6.83 13.93 -10.76
C ASP A 104 -6.97 12.63 -9.95
N ARG A 105 -8.19 12.32 -9.50
CA ARG A 105 -8.49 11.07 -8.78
C ARG A 105 -8.12 9.79 -9.55
N PHE A 106 -8.14 9.79 -10.89
CA PHE A 106 -7.79 8.61 -11.67
C PHE A 106 -6.28 8.43 -11.74
N ASP A 107 -5.53 9.53 -11.81
CA ASP A 107 -4.07 9.49 -11.70
C ASP A 107 -3.63 9.01 -10.32
N LEU A 108 -4.27 9.51 -9.26
CA LEU A 108 -4.05 9.03 -7.89
C LEU A 108 -4.38 7.53 -7.76
N ALA A 109 -5.52 7.09 -8.28
CA ALA A 109 -5.95 5.69 -8.22
C ALA A 109 -4.99 4.76 -8.98
N ARG A 110 -4.44 5.21 -10.12
CA ARG A 110 -3.46 4.46 -10.90
C ARG A 110 -2.16 4.29 -10.13
N MET A 111 -1.61 5.37 -9.61
CA MET A 111 -0.40 5.35 -8.78
C MET A 111 -0.59 4.44 -7.55
N LEU A 112 -1.72 4.55 -6.84
CA LEU A 112 -2.02 3.67 -5.70
C LEU A 112 -2.11 2.20 -6.10
N SER A 113 -2.70 1.92 -7.26
CA SER A 113 -2.81 0.55 -7.76
C SER A 113 -1.44 -0.03 -8.10
N ASP A 114 -0.56 0.76 -8.69
CA ASP A 114 0.80 0.33 -9.06
C ASP A 114 1.66 0.12 -7.81
N ALA A 115 1.63 1.04 -6.84
CA ALA A 115 2.29 0.86 -5.55
C ALA A 115 1.78 -0.38 -4.80
N ALA A 116 0.46 -0.59 -4.76
CA ALA A 116 -0.14 -1.74 -4.08
C ALA A 116 0.17 -3.08 -4.78
N ARG A 117 0.26 -3.09 -6.11
CA ARG A 117 0.70 -4.28 -6.88
C ARG A 117 2.17 -4.60 -6.59
N THR A 118 3.03 -3.59 -6.53
CA THR A 118 4.44 -3.76 -6.14
C THR A 118 4.53 -4.40 -4.75
N VAL A 119 3.83 -3.85 -3.75
CA VAL A 119 3.82 -4.44 -2.39
C VAL A 119 3.27 -5.87 -2.41
N SER A 120 2.16 -6.11 -3.12
CA SER A 120 1.55 -7.44 -3.20
C SER A 120 2.47 -8.47 -3.86
N TYR A 121 3.24 -8.05 -4.87
CA TYR A 121 4.26 -8.90 -5.49
C TYR A 121 5.31 -9.35 -4.46
N TYR A 122 5.84 -8.44 -3.64
CA TYR A 122 6.81 -8.81 -2.60
C TYR A 122 6.20 -9.69 -1.50
N VAL A 123 4.92 -9.50 -1.18
CA VAL A 123 4.18 -10.40 -0.28
C VAL A 123 4.05 -11.81 -0.85
N ASP A 124 3.84 -11.93 -2.16
CA ASP A 124 3.66 -13.23 -2.81
C ASP A 124 5.00 -13.91 -3.11
N ALA A 125 6.09 -13.15 -3.23
CA ALA A 125 7.43 -13.63 -3.54
C ALA A 125 8.30 -13.95 -2.30
N GLY A 126 7.93 -13.46 -1.12
CA GLY A 126 8.58 -13.77 0.16
C GLY A 126 7.92 -14.95 0.86
#